data_AF-A7AWA4-F1
#
_entry.id   AF-A7AWA4-F1
#
_cell.length_a   1.000
_cell.length_b   1.000
_cell.length_c   1.000
_cell.angle_alpha   90.00
_cell.angle_beta   90.00
_cell.angle_gamma   90.00
#
_symmetry.space_group_name_H-M   'P 1'
#
loop_
_entity.id
_entity.type
_entity.pdbx_description
1 polymer ?
#
loop_
_entity_poly.entity_id
_entity_poly.type
_entity_poly.pdbx_seq_one_letter_code
_entity_poly.pdbx_strand_id
1 'polypeptide(L)'
;MTSVEDIRSEIASIDARLKQWFLFRRVQAERAMSIKKLLDDNNYIGLSCNNNNVDLVDRVMWSDIVKGRPELEDSLSVNAREMKADMYMDMFTQSCDLDHVCRVPGSKYIQCLQNNFSVDREIRSRLCDGLFSAFDSCRKGLLLQQNAHIQEALKRQEKQDKDAETLFNQRLALMKKLEGMGISENY
;
A
#
# COMPACT_ATOMS: atom_id res chain seq x y z
N MET A 1 11.06 43.77 -26.64
CA MET A 1 10.58 44.21 -25.31
C MET A 1 9.41 43.32 -24.97
N THR A 2 9.50 42.51 -23.91
CA THR A 2 8.34 41.76 -23.41
C THR A 2 7.31 42.77 -22.92
N SER A 3 6.08 42.68 -23.40
CA SER A 3 5.03 43.59 -23.00
C SER A 3 4.56 43.27 -21.57
N VAL A 4 4.00 44.26 -20.87
CA VAL A 4 3.38 44.05 -19.54
C VAL A 4 2.30 42.98 -19.61
N GLU A 5 1.58 42.93 -20.74
CA GLU A 5 0.51 41.97 -20.98
C GLU A 5 1.05 40.54 -21.12
N ASP A 6 2.23 40.37 -21.74
CA ASP A 6 2.92 39.08 -21.80
C ASP A 6 3.29 38.58 -20.39
N ILE A 7 3.79 39.48 -19.53
CA ILE A 7 4.17 39.14 -18.15
C ILE A 7 2.94 38.73 -17.34
N ARG A 8 1.82 39.47 -17.47
CA ARG A 8 0.55 39.14 -16.79
C ARG A 8 -0.03 37.81 -17.29
N SER A 9 0.00 37.57 -18.59
CA SER A 9 -0.45 36.30 -19.17
C SER A 9 0.38 35.11 -18.64
N GLU A 10 1.69 35.27 -18.52
CA GLU A 10 2.57 34.24 -17.96
C GLU A 10 2.27 33.97 -16.47
N ILE A 11 2.08 35.03 -15.67
CA ILE A 11 1.68 34.90 -14.25
C ILE A 11 0.36 34.14 -14.14
N ALA A 12 -0.66 34.48 -14.95
CA ALA A 12 -1.95 33.81 -14.93
C ALA A 12 -1.85 32.32 -15.31
N SER A 13 -0.99 31.99 -16.28
CA SER A 13 -0.68 30.61 -16.66
C SER A 13 -0.02 29.83 -15.52
N ILE A 14 0.95 30.45 -14.83
CA ILE A 14 1.60 29.87 -13.65
C ILE A 14 0.59 29.63 -12.53
N ASP A 15 -0.28 30.60 -12.24
CA ASP A 15 -1.31 30.50 -11.19
C ASP A 15 -2.31 29.37 -11.48
N ALA A 16 -2.72 29.18 -12.73
CA ALA A 16 -3.56 28.05 -13.12
C ALA A 16 -2.88 26.71 -12.85
N ARG A 17 -1.58 26.58 -13.19
CA ARG A 17 -0.80 25.35 -12.96
C ARG A 17 -0.57 25.06 -11.48
N LEU A 18 -0.23 26.08 -10.69
CA LEU A 18 -0.08 25.97 -9.23
C LEU A 18 -1.40 25.56 -8.57
N LYS A 19 -2.52 26.18 -8.98
CA LYS A 19 -3.85 25.82 -8.50
C LYS A 19 -4.20 24.36 -8.83
N GLN A 20 -3.92 23.90 -10.05
CA GLN A 20 -4.17 22.52 -10.44
C GLN A 20 -3.36 21.53 -9.60
N TRP A 21 -2.05 21.77 -9.42
CA TRP A 21 -1.20 20.95 -8.57
C TRP A 21 -1.73 20.90 -7.12
N PHE A 22 -2.06 22.05 -6.54
CA PHE A 22 -2.55 22.15 -5.18
C PHE A 22 -3.88 21.40 -4.98
N LEU A 23 -4.85 21.60 -5.88
CA LEU A 23 -6.14 20.92 -5.81
C LEU A 23 -5.98 19.41 -5.96
N PHE A 24 -5.15 18.95 -6.90
CA PHE A 24 -4.85 17.53 -7.07
C PHE A 24 -4.25 16.94 -5.79
N ARG A 25 -3.25 17.61 -5.20
CA ARG A 25 -2.62 17.21 -3.93
C ARG A 25 -3.64 17.09 -2.80
N ARG A 26 -4.47 18.11 -2.62
CA ARG A 26 -5.46 18.16 -1.54
C ARG A 26 -6.47 17.02 -1.64
N VAL A 27 -7.06 16.84 -2.82
CA VAL A 27 -8.07 15.79 -3.06
C VAL A 27 -7.48 14.40 -2.82
N GLN A 28 -6.26 14.15 -3.30
CA GLN A 28 -5.61 12.85 -3.11
C GLN A 28 -5.28 12.58 -1.63
N ALA A 29 -4.84 13.59 -0.88
CA ALA A 29 -4.58 13.47 0.55
C ALA A 29 -5.88 13.21 1.35
N GLU A 30 -6.94 13.99 1.09
CA GLU A 30 -8.24 13.82 1.74
C GLU A 30 -8.83 12.43 1.49
N ARG A 31 -8.75 11.96 0.23
CA ARG A 31 -9.20 10.61 -0.13
C ARG A 31 -8.39 9.53 0.60
N ALA A 32 -7.06 9.65 0.63
CA ALA A 32 -6.21 8.67 1.29
C ALA A 32 -6.46 8.61 2.80
N MET A 33 -6.63 9.78 3.46
CA MET A 33 -6.98 9.85 4.88
C MET A 33 -8.36 9.25 5.16
N SER A 34 -9.33 9.48 4.28
CA SER A 34 -10.68 8.91 4.41
C SER A 34 -10.66 7.38 4.26
N ILE A 35 -9.91 6.84 3.30
CA ILE A 35 -9.72 5.39 3.14
C ILE A 35 -9.04 4.82 4.38
N LYS A 36 -7.96 5.45 4.86
CA LYS A 36 -7.27 5.01 6.08
C LYS A 36 -8.23 4.94 7.26
N LYS A 37 -9.01 6.00 7.48
CA LYS A 37 -10.01 6.04 8.56
C LYS A 37 -11.02 4.91 8.43
N LEU A 38 -11.56 4.68 7.22
CA LEU A 38 -12.51 3.59 6.97
C LEU A 38 -11.89 2.21 7.31
N LEU A 39 -10.62 1.99 6.95
CA LEU A 39 -9.91 0.75 7.26
C LEU A 39 -9.66 0.60 8.77
N ASP A 40 -9.25 1.68 9.45
CA ASP A 40 -9.02 1.69 10.89
C ASP A 40 -10.33 1.45 11.66
N ASP A 41 -11.44 2.12 11.27
CA ASP A 41 -12.77 2.00 11.89
C ASP A 41 -13.37 0.58 11.75
N ASN A 42 -12.99 -0.15 10.69
CA ASN A 42 -13.41 -1.54 10.44
C ASN A 42 -12.32 -2.58 10.82
N ASN A 43 -11.30 -2.17 11.57
CA ASN A 43 -10.24 -3.04 12.10
C ASN A 43 -9.50 -3.89 11.04
N TYR A 44 -9.29 -3.35 9.83
CA TYR A 44 -8.58 -4.07 8.77
C TYR A 44 -7.09 -4.25 9.10
N ILE A 45 -6.50 -5.34 8.61
CA ILE A 45 -5.06 -5.60 8.64
C ILE A 45 -4.57 -5.99 7.25
N GLY A 46 -3.46 -5.39 6.82
CA GLY A 46 -2.85 -5.64 5.50
C GLY A 46 -1.49 -6.30 5.61
N LEU A 47 -0.75 -6.32 4.49
CA LEU A 47 0.57 -6.97 4.39
C LEU A 47 1.63 -6.38 5.35
N SER A 48 1.48 -5.12 5.75
CA SER A 48 2.37 -4.45 6.69
C SER A 48 2.18 -4.92 8.14
N CYS A 49 1.03 -5.54 8.47
CA CYS A 49 0.63 -5.93 9.83
C CYS A 49 0.67 -4.76 10.84
N ASN A 50 0.18 -3.58 10.46
CA ASN A 50 0.29 -2.35 11.24
C ASN A 50 -0.98 -1.98 12.04
N ASN A 51 -1.80 -2.96 12.42
CA ASN A 51 -2.99 -2.75 13.24
C ASN A 51 -2.87 -3.49 14.58
N ASN A 52 -2.91 -2.74 15.68
CA ASN A 52 -2.78 -3.28 17.05
C ASN A 52 -4.12 -3.61 17.72
N ASN A 53 -5.24 -3.22 17.11
CA ASN A 53 -6.58 -3.46 17.61
C ASN A 53 -7.13 -4.84 17.20
N VAL A 54 -6.45 -5.53 16.27
CA VAL A 54 -6.71 -6.93 15.94
C VAL A 54 -6.24 -7.82 17.08
N ASP A 55 -7.00 -8.87 17.39
CA ASP A 55 -6.64 -9.84 18.42
C ASP A 55 -5.24 -10.43 18.15
N LEU A 56 -4.54 -10.81 19.22
CA LEU A 56 -3.19 -11.33 19.11
C LEU A 56 -3.14 -12.61 18.28
N VAL A 57 -4.12 -13.50 18.41
CA VAL A 57 -4.16 -14.76 17.66
C VAL A 57 -4.28 -14.48 16.17
N ASP A 58 -5.24 -13.64 15.78
CA ASP A 58 -5.48 -13.29 14.38
C ASP A 58 -4.27 -12.57 13.76
N ARG A 59 -3.63 -11.68 14.52
CA ARG A 59 -2.43 -10.97 14.06
C ARG A 59 -1.24 -11.91 13.85
N VAL A 60 -1.06 -12.92 14.71
CA VAL A 60 0.01 -13.93 14.56
C VAL A 60 -0.27 -14.80 13.35
N MET A 61 -1.49 -15.32 13.22
CA MET A 61 -1.88 -16.14 12.07
C MET A 61 -1.76 -15.37 10.75
N TRP A 62 -2.19 -14.11 10.72
CA TRP A 62 -2.01 -13.24 9.57
C TRP A 62 -0.54 -12.97 9.25
N SER A 63 0.30 -12.76 10.28
CA SER A 63 1.74 -12.63 10.11
C SER A 63 2.37 -13.88 9.51
N ASP A 64 1.91 -15.07 9.91
CA ASP A 64 2.37 -16.34 9.33
C ASP A 64 1.94 -16.46 7.86
N ILE A 65 0.70 -16.09 7.54
CA ILE A 65 0.20 -16.06 6.17
C ILE A 65 1.01 -15.09 5.30
N VAL A 66 1.36 -13.89 5.78
CA VAL A 66 1.99 -12.86 4.95
C VAL A 66 3.51 -12.97 4.90
N LYS A 67 4.17 -13.17 6.05
CA LYS A 67 5.63 -13.06 6.21
C LYS A 67 6.27 -14.39 6.63
N GLY A 68 5.55 -15.19 7.41
CA GLY A 68 6.02 -16.45 7.95
C GLY A 68 5.65 -17.65 7.10
N ARG A 69 5.48 -18.78 7.81
CA ARG A 69 5.04 -20.05 7.25
C ARG A 69 3.91 -20.57 8.14
N PRO A 70 2.66 -20.65 7.64
CA PRO A 70 1.58 -21.27 8.38
C PRO A 70 1.95 -22.72 8.71
N GLU A 71 2.00 -23.05 10.00
CA GLU A 71 2.42 -24.37 10.51
C GLU A 71 1.50 -24.84 11.65
N LEU A 72 1.50 -26.16 11.87
CA LEU A 72 0.75 -26.84 12.94
C LEU A 72 1.75 -27.47 13.93
N GLU A 73 1.83 -26.98 15.15
CA GLU A 73 2.83 -27.47 16.12
C GLU A 73 2.50 -28.88 16.61
N ASP A 74 3.54 -29.71 16.78
CA ASP A 74 3.37 -31.10 17.26
C ASP A 74 2.99 -31.18 18.76
N SER A 75 3.10 -30.06 19.49
CA SER A 75 2.61 -29.94 20.86
C SER A 75 1.09 -29.85 20.95
N LEU A 76 0.41 -29.57 19.84
CA LEU A 76 -1.06 -29.50 19.79
C LEU A 76 -1.66 -30.89 19.67
N SER A 77 -2.86 -31.06 20.22
CA SER A 77 -3.66 -32.27 19.95
C SER A 77 -4.02 -32.34 18.46
N VAL A 78 -4.34 -33.54 17.98
CA VAL A 78 -4.75 -33.76 16.57
C VAL A 78 -5.92 -32.84 16.18
N ASN A 79 -6.95 -32.75 17.03
CA ASN A 79 -8.11 -31.89 16.80
C ASN A 79 -7.73 -30.39 16.81
N ALA A 80 -6.79 -29.98 17.66
CA ALA A 80 -6.32 -28.59 17.68
C ALA A 80 -5.52 -28.24 16.41
N ARG A 81 -4.77 -29.20 15.84
CA ARG A 81 -4.08 -29.03 14.56
C ARG A 81 -5.07 -28.92 13.40
N GLU A 82 -6.10 -29.74 13.38
CA GLU A 82 -7.19 -29.67 12.40
C GLU A 82 -7.88 -28.30 12.45
N MET A 83 -8.32 -27.87 13.64
CA MET A 83 -8.96 -26.56 13.83
C MET A 83 -8.05 -25.39 13.41
N LYS A 84 -6.75 -25.44 13.75
CA LYS A 84 -5.80 -24.39 13.34
C LYS A 84 -5.63 -24.34 11.82
N ALA A 85 -5.64 -25.48 11.13
CA ALA A 85 -5.58 -25.54 9.67
C ALA A 85 -6.83 -24.92 9.01
N ASP A 86 -8.00 -25.19 9.59
CA ASP A 86 -9.28 -24.59 9.14
C ASP A 86 -9.29 -23.07 9.35
N MET A 87 -8.85 -22.60 10.51
CA MET A 87 -8.72 -21.16 10.79
C MET A 87 -7.79 -20.46 9.78
N TYR A 88 -6.67 -21.09 9.39
CA TYR A 88 -5.82 -20.55 8.32
C TYR A 88 -6.56 -20.47 6.98
N MET A 89 -7.33 -21.49 6.62
CA MET A 89 -8.05 -21.53 5.35
C MET A 89 -9.15 -20.48 5.29
N ASP A 90 -9.91 -20.33 6.37
CA ASP A 90 -10.98 -19.35 6.50
C ASP A 90 -10.43 -17.93 6.42
N MET A 91 -9.40 -17.63 7.22
CA MET A 91 -8.73 -16.33 7.21
C MET A 91 -8.15 -16.01 5.82
N PHE A 92 -7.47 -16.97 5.20
CA PHE A 92 -6.89 -16.77 3.87
C PHE A 92 -7.96 -16.57 2.80
N THR A 93 -9.06 -17.32 2.85
CA THR A 93 -10.17 -17.21 1.90
C THR A 93 -10.91 -15.89 2.01
N GLN A 94 -11.11 -15.38 3.22
CA GLN A 94 -11.72 -14.06 3.42
C GLN A 94 -10.78 -12.93 3.02
N SER A 95 -9.46 -13.16 3.00
CA SER A 95 -8.46 -12.13 2.65
C SER A 95 -8.19 -11.97 1.16
N CYS A 96 -8.56 -12.96 0.34
CA CYS A 96 -8.20 -13.03 -1.08
C CYS A 96 -9.41 -13.38 -1.93
N ASP A 97 -9.81 -12.46 -2.81
CA ASP A 97 -10.82 -12.75 -3.83
C ASP A 97 -10.34 -13.80 -4.83
N LEU A 98 -11.27 -14.31 -5.65
CA LEU A 98 -10.98 -15.35 -6.66
C LEU A 98 -9.92 -14.90 -7.68
N ASP A 99 -9.86 -13.61 -7.99
CA ASP A 99 -8.92 -13.04 -8.96
C ASP A 99 -7.55 -12.69 -8.34
N HIS A 100 -7.39 -12.85 -7.03
CA HIS A 100 -6.13 -12.52 -6.37
C HIS A 100 -5.02 -13.50 -6.76
N VAL A 101 -3.88 -12.99 -7.21
CA VAL A 101 -2.77 -13.79 -7.78
C VAL A 101 -2.25 -14.88 -6.84
N CYS A 102 -2.31 -14.67 -5.52
CA CYS A 102 -1.88 -15.68 -4.54
C CYS A 102 -2.99 -16.64 -4.10
N ARG A 103 -4.24 -16.45 -4.54
CA ARG A 103 -5.40 -17.24 -4.10
C ARG A 103 -5.19 -18.73 -4.33
N VAL A 104 -4.83 -19.12 -5.55
CA VAL A 104 -4.61 -20.52 -5.91
C VAL A 104 -3.42 -21.14 -5.17
N PRO A 105 -2.19 -20.59 -5.21
CA PRO A 105 -1.06 -21.22 -4.53
C PRO A 105 -1.22 -21.25 -3.00
N GLY A 106 -1.80 -20.21 -2.40
CA GLY A 106 -2.06 -20.20 -0.96
C GLY A 106 -3.11 -21.23 -0.53
N SER A 107 -4.22 -21.35 -1.27
CA SER A 107 -5.26 -22.34 -0.97
C SER A 107 -4.71 -23.77 -1.09
N LYS A 108 -3.89 -24.06 -2.11
CA LYS A 108 -3.25 -25.37 -2.26
C LYS A 108 -2.32 -25.70 -1.09
N TYR A 109 -1.52 -24.74 -0.63
CA TYR A 109 -0.64 -24.94 0.52
C TYR A 109 -1.44 -25.21 1.81
N ILE A 110 -2.44 -24.38 2.11
CA ILE A 110 -3.23 -24.54 3.34
C ILE A 110 -4.07 -25.83 3.29
N GLN A 111 -4.60 -26.20 2.11
CA GLN A 111 -5.28 -27.48 1.93
C GLN A 111 -4.33 -28.67 2.15
N CYS A 112 -3.04 -28.53 1.79
CA CYS A 112 -2.04 -29.55 2.13
C CYS A 112 -1.87 -29.68 3.65
N LEU A 113 -1.91 -28.58 4.41
CA LEU A 113 -1.90 -28.64 5.87
C LEU A 113 -3.13 -29.35 6.42
N GLN A 114 -4.33 -29.03 5.91
CA GLN A 114 -5.58 -29.69 6.29
C GLN A 114 -5.54 -31.19 5.98
N ASN A 115 -5.09 -31.60 4.80
CA ASN A 115 -5.04 -33.03 4.46
C ASN A 115 -3.99 -33.83 5.26
N ASN A 116 -3.06 -33.14 5.93
CA ASN A 116 -1.95 -33.75 6.65
C ASN A 116 -1.85 -33.26 8.10
N PHE A 117 -2.96 -32.86 8.75
CA PHE A 117 -2.93 -32.35 10.13
C PHE A 117 -2.52 -33.41 11.16
N SER A 118 -2.70 -34.69 10.84
CA SER A 118 -2.49 -35.81 11.78
C SER A 118 -1.03 -36.25 11.88
N VAL A 119 -0.20 -35.90 10.89
CA VAL A 119 1.23 -36.27 10.86
C VAL A 119 2.09 -35.18 11.49
N ASP A 120 3.30 -35.57 11.90
CA ASP A 120 4.27 -34.66 12.51
C ASP A 120 4.77 -33.59 11.55
N ARG A 121 5.18 -32.46 12.09
CA ARG A 121 5.64 -31.28 11.35
C ARG A 121 6.71 -31.61 10.32
N GLU A 122 7.67 -32.47 10.65
CA GLU A 122 8.77 -32.79 9.74
C GLU A 122 8.29 -33.49 8.47
N ILE A 123 7.35 -34.43 8.61
CA ILE A 123 6.73 -35.15 7.49
C ILE A 123 5.85 -34.20 6.69
N ARG A 124 4.98 -33.44 7.37
CA ARG A 124 4.08 -32.48 6.73
C ARG A 124 4.85 -31.41 5.96
N SER A 125 5.94 -30.90 6.52
CA SER A 125 6.81 -29.93 5.87
C SER A 125 7.34 -30.48 4.55
N ARG A 126 7.83 -31.72 4.53
CA ARG A 126 8.31 -32.37 3.29
C ARG A 126 7.21 -32.54 2.24
N LEU A 127 6.00 -32.90 2.66
CA LEU A 127 4.85 -33.06 1.75
C LEU A 127 4.38 -31.74 1.14
N CYS A 128 4.37 -30.66 1.94
CA CYS A 128 3.79 -29.38 1.54
C CYS A 128 4.83 -28.35 1.04
N ASP A 129 6.13 -28.66 1.06
CA ASP A 129 7.19 -27.68 0.78
C ASP A 129 7.13 -27.05 -0.62
N GLY A 130 6.85 -27.88 -1.63
CA GLY A 130 6.72 -27.39 -3.01
C GLY A 130 5.54 -26.43 -3.18
N LEU A 131 4.43 -26.70 -2.48
CA LEU A 131 3.25 -25.83 -2.48
C LEU A 131 3.53 -24.54 -1.71
N PHE A 132 4.24 -24.64 -0.58
CA PHE A 132 4.68 -23.46 0.16
C PHE A 132 5.59 -22.57 -0.67
N SER A 133 6.55 -23.15 -1.39
CA SER A 133 7.49 -22.39 -2.23
C SER A 133 6.76 -21.56 -3.30
N ALA A 134 5.73 -22.12 -3.93
CA ALA A 134 4.89 -21.39 -4.88
C ALA A 134 4.10 -20.26 -4.20
N PHE A 135 3.53 -20.52 -3.02
CA PHE A 135 2.83 -19.51 -2.25
C PHE A 135 3.77 -18.38 -1.79
N ASP A 136 4.93 -18.73 -1.24
CA ASP A 136 5.97 -17.81 -0.78
C ASP A 136 6.51 -16.91 -1.89
N SER A 137 6.76 -17.47 -3.07
CA SER A 137 7.15 -16.68 -4.24
C SER A 137 6.11 -15.60 -4.57
N CYS A 138 4.82 -15.96 -4.55
CA CYS A 138 3.74 -15.01 -4.79
C CYS A 138 3.68 -13.90 -3.73
N ARG A 139 3.72 -14.28 -2.44
CA ARG A 139 3.67 -13.35 -1.30
C ARG A 139 4.84 -12.35 -1.34
N LYS A 140 6.05 -12.83 -1.59
CA LYS A 140 7.24 -11.99 -1.75
C LYS A 140 7.09 -11.04 -2.94
N GLY A 141 6.51 -11.50 -4.04
CA GLY A 141 6.16 -10.66 -5.19
C GLY A 141 5.25 -9.49 -4.82
N LEU A 142 4.20 -9.72 -4.05
CA LEU A 142 3.30 -8.66 -3.59
C LEU A 142 3.99 -7.65 -2.68
N LEU A 143 4.83 -8.11 -1.75
CA LEU A 143 5.62 -7.22 -0.87
C LEU A 143 6.59 -6.34 -1.67
N LEU A 144 7.24 -6.91 -2.70
CA LEU A 144 8.09 -6.17 -3.61
C LEU A 144 7.31 -5.12 -4.41
N GLN A 145 6.14 -5.48 -4.94
CA GLN A 145 5.26 -4.55 -5.65
C GLN A 145 4.79 -3.41 -4.75
N GLN A 146 4.35 -3.72 -3.53
CA GLN A 146 3.94 -2.71 -2.55
C GLN A 146 5.06 -1.70 -2.29
N ASN A 147 6.27 -2.19 -2.03
CA ASN A 147 7.44 -1.34 -1.81
C ASN A 147 7.77 -0.50 -3.05
N ALA A 148 7.76 -1.10 -4.24
CA ALA A 148 8.01 -0.39 -5.49
C ALA A 148 6.99 0.74 -5.73
N HIS A 149 5.71 0.49 -5.49
CA HIS A 149 4.66 1.50 -5.63
C HIS A 149 4.80 2.65 -4.64
N ILE A 150 5.20 2.36 -3.39
CA ILE A 150 5.48 3.41 -2.40
C ILE A 150 6.64 4.29 -2.87
N GLN A 151 7.75 3.68 -3.31
CA GLN A 151 8.92 4.44 -3.77
C GLN A 151 8.63 5.28 -5.02
N GLU A 152 7.90 4.71 -5.98
CA GLU A 152 7.44 5.40 -7.19
C GLU A 152 6.54 6.60 -6.82
N ALA A 153 5.58 6.40 -5.91
CA ALA A 153 4.67 7.44 -5.48
C ALA A 153 5.40 8.60 -4.79
N LEU A 154 6.36 8.30 -3.90
CA LEU A 154 7.19 9.30 -3.23
C LEU A 154 8.01 10.11 -4.23
N LYS A 155 8.69 9.46 -5.18
CA LYS A 155 9.46 10.14 -6.23
C LYS A 155 8.61 11.04 -7.10
N ARG A 156 7.43 10.55 -7.55
CA ARG A 156 6.49 11.37 -8.33
C ARG A 156 5.99 12.56 -7.52
N GLN A 157 5.73 12.35 -6.23
CA GLN A 157 5.28 13.41 -5.36
C GLN A 157 6.35 14.51 -5.23
N GLU A 158 7.57 14.12 -4.87
CA GLU A 158 8.69 15.04 -4.72
C GLU A 158 8.96 15.84 -6.00
N LYS A 159 8.91 15.19 -7.17
CA LYS A 159 9.09 15.87 -8.46
C LYS A 159 8.02 16.95 -8.68
N GLN A 160 6.75 16.59 -8.49
CA GLN A 160 5.64 17.53 -8.67
C GLN A 160 5.73 18.72 -7.71
N ASP A 161 6.20 18.49 -6.49
CA ASP A 161 6.32 19.54 -5.47
C ASP A 161 7.50 20.48 -5.81
N LYS A 162 8.63 19.95 -6.30
CA LYS A 162 9.75 20.74 -6.83
C LYS A 162 9.38 21.55 -8.07
N ASP A 163 8.61 20.95 -8.98
CA ASP A 163 8.11 21.64 -10.18
C ASP A 163 7.19 22.81 -9.77
N ALA A 164 6.32 22.62 -8.77
CA ALA A 164 5.46 23.67 -8.23
C ALA A 164 6.27 24.77 -7.52
N GLU A 165 7.27 24.42 -6.72
CA GLU A 165 8.18 25.39 -6.08
C GLU A 165 8.89 26.25 -7.13
N THR A 166 9.37 25.63 -8.22
CA THR A 166 10.03 26.34 -9.32
C THR A 166 9.08 27.33 -9.98
N LEU A 167 7.83 26.93 -10.24
CA LEU A 167 6.79 27.80 -10.79
C LEU A 167 6.49 28.97 -9.85
N PHE A 168 6.40 28.72 -8.55
CA PHE A 168 6.18 29.77 -7.57
C PHE A 168 7.32 30.79 -7.54
N ASN A 169 8.57 30.34 -7.58
CA ASN A 169 9.74 31.22 -7.66
C ASN A 169 9.78 32.04 -8.96
N GLN A 170 9.39 31.44 -10.08
CA GLN A 170 9.23 32.15 -11.36
C GLN A 170 8.15 33.23 -11.27
N ARG A 171 7.00 32.91 -10.69
CA ARG A 171 5.92 33.87 -10.43
C ARG A 171 6.43 35.06 -9.62
N LEU A 172 7.15 34.83 -8.53
CA LEU A 172 7.72 35.89 -7.69
C LEU A 172 8.69 36.79 -8.47
N ALA A 173 9.52 36.21 -9.35
CA ALA A 173 10.43 36.97 -10.18
C ALA A 173 9.68 37.84 -11.22
N LEU A 174 8.59 37.34 -11.80
CA LEU A 174 7.74 38.10 -12.73
C LEU A 174 6.98 39.23 -12.02
N MET A 175 6.46 38.98 -10.81
CA MET A 175 5.84 40.01 -9.98
C MET A 175 6.81 41.14 -9.65
N LYS A 176 8.05 40.82 -9.23
CA LYS A 176 9.11 41.81 -8.98
C LYS A 176 9.45 42.64 -10.22
N LYS A 177 9.39 42.04 -11.42
CA LYS A 177 9.59 42.77 -12.69
C LYS A 177 8.47 43.77 -12.93
N LEU A 178 7.20 43.40 -12.69
CA LEU A 178 6.07 44.32 -12.80
C LEU A 178 6.18 45.49 -11.82
N GLU A 179 6.54 45.21 -10.57
CA GLU A 179 6.78 46.24 -9.55
C GLU A 179 7.89 47.20 -9.96
N GLY A 180 9.01 46.68 -10.48
CA GLY A 180 10.11 47.49 -11.02
C GLY A 180 9.75 48.34 -12.23
N MET A 181 8.66 47.99 -12.95
CA MET A 181 8.09 48.77 -14.04
C MET A 181 7.05 49.81 -13.56
N GLY A 182 6.90 49.98 -12.23
CA GLY A 182 5.95 50.93 -11.64
C GLY A 182 4.50 50.43 -11.61
N ILE A 183 4.28 49.14 -11.87
CA ILE A 183 2.96 48.51 -11.83
C ILE A 183 2.86 47.72 -10.53
N SER A 184 2.31 48.33 -9.48
CA SER A 184 1.90 47.58 -8.29
C SER A 184 0.47 47.09 -8.53
N GLU A 185 0.28 45.77 -8.53
CA GLU A 185 -1.05 45.23 -8.30
C GLU A 185 -1.32 45.40 -6.81
N ASN A 186 -2.19 46.36 -6.47
CA ASN A 186 -2.82 46.38 -5.14
C ASN A 186 -3.62 45.08 -5.01
N TYR A 187 -3.06 44.12 -4.29
CA TYR A 187 -3.80 42.98 -3.76
C TYR A 187 -4.37 43.34 -2.39
#